data_AF-A0A1V5AJL6-F1
#
_entry.id   AF-A0A1V5AJL6-F1
#
_cell.length_a   1.000
_cell.length_b   1.000
_cell.length_c   1.000
_cell.angle_alpha   90.00
_cell.angle_beta   90.00
_cell.angle_gamma   90.00
#
_symmetry.space_group_name_H-M   'P 1'
#
loop_
_entity.id
_entity.type
_entity.pdbx_description
1 polymer ?
#
loop_
_entity_poly.entity_id
_entity_poly.type
_entity_poly.pdbx_seq_one_letter_code
_entity_poly.pdbx_strand_id
1 'polypeptide(L)'
;MNETKSLEKHGDTITPWMELAVPLFSFGGAALAIIFWKFNILLDIRISLLGCVIASCILAYLAWNQPRKDIVALSTPIYSLVFLASPPDILPAIILELLYAVSLTILLVRFKHRYSTRESHVARDDTLAGSLKTYVERTRGMLTGTLPDTADLATDVFIKFAEGEYREAALSAKAVTTNNAALTRAFSIVAEQATLLDQSLPRPSTYGTFLPGDSDFLAISPPPDAADDNNFDITLDNALLLLFSAAWNGPGKDRVYLQPVLSFAHRLIESD
;
A
#
# COMPACT_ATOMS: atom_id res chain seq x y z
N MET A 1 23.78 -4.76 -24.36
CA MET A 1 24.07 -5.54 -23.14
C MET A 1 22.92 -5.26 -22.19
N ASN A 2 21.96 -6.19 -22.13
CA ASN A 2 20.62 -6.04 -21.56
C ASN A 2 20.58 -6.57 -20.12
N GLU A 3 20.85 -5.75 -19.10
CA GLU A 3 20.82 -6.21 -17.71
C GLU A 3 20.11 -5.27 -16.72
N THR A 4 19.28 -4.33 -17.17
CA THR A 4 18.56 -3.42 -16.24
C THR A 4 17.05 -3.38 -16.43
N LYS A 5 16.45 -4.39 -17.09
CA LYS A 5 15.00 -4.45 -17.34
C LYS A 5 14.20 -5.40 -16.44
N SER A 6 14.78 -5.94 -15.36
CA SER A 6 14.14 -7.01 -14.56
C SER A 6 13.92 -6.72 -13.07
N LEU A 7 14.10 -5.49 -12.59
CA LEU A 7 13.88 -5.16 -11.16
C LEU A 7 12.80 -4.10 -10.92
N GLU A 8 11.90 -3.89 -11.87
CA GLU A 8 10.84 -2.88 -11.78
C GLU A 8 9.45 -3.50 -12.00
N LYS A 9 9.07 -4.48 -11.15
CA LYS A 9 7.67 -4.91 -10.98
C LYS A 9 7.49 -5.83 -9.76
N HIS A 10 7.75 -5.33 -8.55
CA HIS A 10 7.50 -6.11 -7.33
C HIS A 10 6.76 -5.31 -6.25
N GLY A 11 5.77 -4.52 -6.66
CA GLY A 11 4.81 -3.89 -5.77
C GLY A 11 3.39 -4.13 -6.29
N ASP A 12 2.61 -4.86 -5.50
CA ASP A 12 1.15 -4.71 -5.39
C ASP A 12 0.26 -5.00 -6.59
N THR A 13 0.31 -6.26 -7.00
CA THR A 13 -0.96 -6.96 -7.22
C THR A 13 -0.91 -8.25 -6.41
N ILE A 14 -1.51 -8.26 -5.22
CA ILE A 14 -2.01 -9.52 -4.66
C ILE A 14 -3.08 -9.97 -5.63
N THR A 15 -2.65 -10.76 -6.59
CA THR A 15 -3.46 -11.11 -7.73
C THR A 15 -4.54 -12.09 -7.28
N PRO A 16 -5.79 -11.92 -7.71
CA PRO A 16 -6.91 -12.80 -7.35
C PRO A 16 -6.64 -14.28 -7.72
N TRP A 17 -5.70 -14.54 -8.64
CA TRP A 17 -5.27 -15.90 -8.97
C TRP A 17 -4.55 -16.61 -7.82
N MET A 18 -3.77 -15.90 -6.99
CA MET A 18 -3.09 -16.51 -5.83
C MET A 18 -4.08 -16.82 -4.70
N GLU A 19 -5.14 -16.02 -4.54
CA GLU A 19 -6.21 -16.31 -3.58
C GLU A 19 -6.98 -17.56 -3.98
N LEU A 20 -7.28 -17.73 -5.28
CA LEU A 20 -7.94 -18.93 -5.78
C LEU A 20 -7.04 -20.17 -5.76
N ALA A 21 -5.72 -19.97 -5.84
CA ALA A 21 -4.75 -21.05 -5.79
C ALA A 21 -4.78 -21.80 -4.44
N VAL A 22 -5.00 -21.11 -3.31
CA VAL A 22 -5.01 -21.74 -1.97
C VAL A 22 -6.06 -22.86 -1.83
N PRO A 23 -7.37 -22.62 -2.09
CA PRO A 23 -8.37 -23.69 -2.06
C PRO A 23 -8.12 -24.70 -3.19
N LEU A 24 -7.68 -24.26 -4.38
CA LEU A 24 -7.45 -25.17 -5.50
C LEU A 24 -6.36 -26.21 -5.19
N PHE A 25 -5.22 -25.80 -4.62
CA PHE A 25 -4.14 -26.71 -4.28
C PHE A 25 -4.45 -27.56 -3.04
N SER A 26 -5.12 -27.00 -2.04
CA SER A 26 -5.46 -27.75 -0.81
C SER A 26 -6.55 -28.81 -1.05
N PHE A 27 -7.64 -28.46 -1.73
CA PHE A 27 -8.66 -29.44 -2.11
C PHE A 27 -8.21 -30.32 -3.27
N GLY A 28 -7.32 -29.82 -4.15
CA GLY A 28 -6.72 -30.60 -5.23
C GLY A 28 -5.89 -31.77 -4.71
N GLY A 29 -5.07 -31.55 -3.69
CA GLY A 29 -4.37 -32.61 -2.96
C GLY A 29 -5.36 -33.64 -2.41
N ALA A 30 -6.28 -33.21 -1.55
CA ALA A 30 -7.24 -34.10 -0.90
C ALA A 30 -8.08 -34.93 -1.90
N ALA A 31 -8.49 -34.33 -3.01
CA ALA A 31 -9.21 -35.04 -4.07
C ALA A 31 -8.34 -36.12 -4.74
N LEU A 32 -7.06 -35.83 -4.98
CA LEU A 32 -6.09 -36.78 -5.51
C LEU A 32 -5.95 -37.99 -4.58
N ALA A 33 -5.82 -37.75 -3.26
CA ALA A 33 -5.78 -38.77 -2.22
C ALA A 33 -6.98 -39.73 -2.29
N ILE A 34 -8.20 -39.18 -2.38
CA ILE A 34 -9.45 -39.95 -2.44
C ILE A 34 -9.52 -40.78 -3.72
N ILE A 35 -9.11 -40.20 -4.86
CA ILE A 35 -9.09 -40.90 -6.15
C ILE A 35 -8.13 -42.09 -6.07
N PHE A 36 -6.90 -41.88 -5.59
CA PHE A 36 -5.92 -42.97 -5.51
C PHE A 36 -6.34 -44.08 -4.55
N TRP A 37 -6.93 -43.72 -3.41
CA TRP A 37 -7.50 -44.70 -2.48
C TRP A 37 -8.62 -45.53 -3.14
N LYS A 38 -9.53 -44.87 -3.88
CA LYS A 38 -10.63 -45.55 -4.58
C LYS A 38 -10.17 -46.52 -5.68
N PHE A 39 -9.09 -46.18 -6.39
CA PHE A 39 -8.52 -47.03 -7.45
C PHE A 39 -7.44 -48.00 -6.96
N ASN A 40 -7.17 -48.05 -5.65
CA ASN A 40 -6.17 -48.90 -5.02
C ASN A 40 -4.76 -48.77 -5.64
N ILE A 41 -4.42 -47.55 -6.08
CA ILE A 41 -3.11 -47.24 -6.66
C ILE A 41 -2.15 -46.94 -5.50
N LEU A 42 -1.04 -47.69 -5.41
CA LEU A 42 0.02 -47.51 -4.41
C LEU A 42 0.90 -46.28 -4.72
N LEU A 43 0.30 -45.10 -4.68
CA LEU A 43 1.03 -43.83 -4.64
C LEU A 43 1.28 -43.45 -3.18
N ASP A 44 2.48 -42.94 -2.91
CA ASP A 44 2.83 -42.43 -1.59
C ASP A 44 1.90 -41.25 -1.27
N ILE A 45 1.13 -41.37 -0.19
CA ILE A 45 0.18 -40.37 0.29
C ILE A 45 0.86 -39.00 0.51
N ARG A 46 2.18 -38.99 0.74
CA ARG A 46 3.00 -37.77 0.83
C ARG A 46 2.88 -36.88 -0.40
N ILE A 47 2.66 -37.45 -1.58
CA ILE A 47 2.49 -36.69 -2.83
C ILE A 47 1.20 -35.87 -2.79
N SER A 48 0.14 -36.42 -2.18
CA SER A 48 -1.12 -35.70 -1.96
C SER A 48 -0.94 -34.53 -0.99
N LEU A 49 -0.28 -34.80 0.14
CA LEU A 49 0.03 -33.82 1.19
C LEU A 49 0.82 -32.60 0.68
N LEU A 50 1.63 -32.74 -0.37
CA LEU A 50 2.34 -31.61 -0.98
C LEU A 50 1.39 -30.52 -1.49
N GLY A 51 0.17 -30.85 -1.90
CA GLY A 51 -0.84 -29.86 -2.28
C GLY A 51 -1.19 -28.91 -1.13
N CYS A 52 -1.36 -29.46 0.06
CA CYS A 52 -1.59 -28.70 1.28
C CYS A 52 -0.36 -27.90 1.75
N VAL A 53 0.84 -28.45 1.56
CA VAL A 53 2.10 -27.73 1.86
C VAL A 53 2.22 -26.50 0.96
N ILE A 54 2.05 -26.67 -0.35
CA ILE A 54 2.09 -25.57 -1.33
C ILE A 54 1.03 -24.52 -0.99
N ALA A 55 -0.21 -24.93 -0.72
CA ALA A 55 -1.29 -24.03 -0.33
C ALA A 55 -0.96 -23.23 0.95
N SER A 56 -0.35 -23.85 1.96
CA SER A 56 0.07 -23.17 3.19
C SER A 56 1.19 -22.16 2.95
N CYS A 57 2.15 -22.48 2.09
CA CYS A 57 3.22 -21.55 1.71
C CYS A 57 2.68 -20.33 0.97
N ILE A 58 1.72 -20.54 0.04
CA ILE A 58 1.06 -19.43 -0.68
C ILE A 58 0.31 -18.54 0.31
N LEU A 59 -0.46 -19.13 1.24
CA LEU A 59 -1.19 -18.37 2.25
C LEU A 59 -0.25 -17.57 3.18
N ALA A 60 0.88 -18.17 3.59
CA ALA A 60 1.89 -17.50 4.39
C ALA A 60 2.57 -16.35 3.62
N TYR A 61 2.83 -16.53 2.32
CA TYR A 61 3.36 -15.48 1.45
C TYR A 61 2.37 -14.30 1.33
N LEU A 62 1.08 -14.60 1.13
CA LEU A 62 0.02 -13.58 1.11
C LEU A 62 -0.07 -12.82 2.44
N ALA A 63 0.10 -13.53 3.57
CA ALA A 63 0.13 -12.91 4.90
C ALA A 63 1.39 -12.09 5.18
N TRP A 64 2.52 -12.42 4.52
CA TRP A 64 3.80 -11.73 4.68
C TRP A 64 3.82 -10.35 4.01
N ASN A 65 3.24 -10.24 2.81
CA ASN A 65 3.22 -8.99 2.03
C ASN A 65 2.23 -7.94 2.57
N GLN A 66 1.50 -8.23 3.64
CA GLN A 66 0.53 -7.30 4.23
C GLN A 66 1.15 -6.50 5.40
N PRO A 67 0.79 -5.21 5.56
CA PRO A 67 1.37 -4.33 6.60
C PRO A 67 1.03 -4.79 8.03
N ARG A 68 -0.07 -5.53 8.21
CA ARG A 68 -0.40 -6.21 9.47
C ARG A 68 -0.32 -7.72 9.27
N LYS A 69 0.74 -8.33 9.78
CA LYS A 69 1.01 -9.77 9.69
C LYS A 69 -0.02 -10.59 10.48
N ASP A 70 -0.76 -11.50 9.84
CA ASP A 70 -1.54 -12.53 10.54
C ASP A 70 -0.60 -13.69 10.92
N ILE A 71 -0.18 -13.70 12.18
CA ILE A 71 0.78 -14.67 12.72
C ILE A 71 0.28 -16.10 12.53
N VAL A 72 -1.04 -16.33 12.59
CA VAL A 72 -1.62 -17.66 12.44
C VAL A 72 -1.42 -18.17 11.01
N ALA A 73 -1.73 -17.34 10.01
CA ALA A 73 -1.49 -17.67 8.60
C ALA A 73 0.00 -17.88 8.31
N LEU A 74 0.87 -17.04 8.89
CA LEU A 74 2.33 -17.14 8.76
C LEU A 74 2.89 -18.48 9.28
N SER A 75 2.28 -19.01 10.34
CA SER A 75 2.70 -20.26 10.97
C SER A 75 2.18 -21.52 10.29
N THR A 76 1.24 -21.40 9.34
CA THR A 76 0.64 -22.56 8.63
C THR A 76 1.67 -23.49 7.96
N PRO A 77 2.74 -23.01 7.30
CA PRO A 77 3.72 -23.90 6.68
C PRO A 77 4.46 -24.79 7.70
N ILE A 78 4.59 -24.34 8.95
CA ILE A 78 5.22 -25.12 10.01
C ILE A 78 4.36 -26.36 10.31
N TYR A 79 3.04 -26.19 10.42
CA TYR A 79 2.12 -27.30 10.67
C TYR A 79 2.07 -28.29 9.51
N SER A 80 2.13 -27.82 8.26
CA SER A 80 2.11 -28.73 7.09
C SER A 80 3.39 -29.56 6.99
N LEU A 81 4.55 -29.02 7.37
CA LEU A 81 5.79 -29.79 7.46
C LEU A 81 5.77 -30.86 8.55
N VAL A 82 5.15 -30.56 9.71
CA VAL A 82 4.94 -31.55 10.77
C VAL A 82 4.09 -32.71 10.26
N PHE A 83 3.05 -32.43 9.49
CA PHE A 83 2.22 -33.47 8.88
C PHE A 83 2.94 -34.29 7.80
N LEU A 84 3.86 -33.68 7.05
CA LEU A 84 4.68 -34.37 6.06
C LEU A 84 5.72 -35.31 6.70
N ALA A 85 6.25 -34.93 7.88
CA ALA A 85 7.25 -35.72 8.60
C ALA A 85 6.66 -36.89 9.39
N SER A 86 5.40 -36.78 9.82
CA SER A 86 4.69 -37.87 10.49
C SER A 86 4.41 -39.00 9.49
N PRO A 87 4.50 -40.29 9.89
CA PRO A 87 4.02 -41.41 9.10
C PRO A 87 2.54 -41.69 9.41
N PRO A 88 1.58 -41.22 8.59
CA PRO A 88 0.17 -41.53 8.83
C PRO A 88 -0.25 -42.84 8.14
N ASP A 89 -1.17 -43.55 8.78
CA ASP A 89 -2.00 -44.53 8.07
C ASP A 89 -2.87 -43.82 7.02
N ILE A 90 -3.23 -44.53 5.96
CA ILE A 90 -3.91 -43.96 4.77
C ILE A 90 -5.22 -43.23 5.14
N LEU A 91 -6.09 -43.84 5.94
CA LEU A 91 -7.38 -43.24 6.31
C LEU A 91 -7.22 -41.99 7.18
N PRO A 92 -6.45 -42.02 8.29
CA PRO A 92 -6.14 -40.83 9.06
C PRO A 92 -5.48 -39.71 8.25
N ALA A 93 -4.60 -40.05 7.29
CA ALA A 93 -3.95 -39.07 6.42
C ALA A 93 -4.98 -38.28 5.59
N ILE A 94 -5.93 -38.98 4.96
CA ILE A 94 -6.97 -38.36 4.12
C ILE A 94 -7.88 -37.45 4.96
N ILE A 95 -8.27 -37.91 6.16
CA ILE A 95 -9.10 -37.12 7.08
C ILE A 95 -8.38 -35.85 7.52
N LEU A 96 -7.10 -35.98 7.90
CA LEU A 96 -6.28 -34.86 8.35
C LEU A 96 -6.03 -33.84 7.23
N GLU A 97 -5.77 -34.31 6.01
CA GLU A 97 -5.61 -33.47 4.82
C GLU A 97 -6.87 -32.64 4.54
N LEU A 98 -8.05 -33.26 4.64
CA LEU A 98 -9.33 -32.59 4.42
C LEU A 98 -9.63 -31.54 5.51
N LEU A 99 -9.39 -31.88 6.78
CA LEU A 99 -9.51 -30.92 7.89
C LEU A 99 -8.56 -29.73 7.71
N TYR A 100 -7.35 -30.00 7.24
CA TYR A 100 -6.34 -28.97 7.03
C TYR A 100 -6.70 -28.06 5.86
N ALA A 101 -7.20 -28.61 4.74
CA ALA A 101 -7.72 -27.82 3.62
C ALA A 101 -8.89 -26.90 4.03
N VAL A 102 -9.81 -27.40 4.85
CA VAL A 102 -10.89 -26.59 5.44
C VAL A 102 -10.32 -25.47 6.30
N SER A 103 -9.32 -25.77 7.14
CA SER A 103 -8.68 -24.78 8.02
C SER A 103 -7.99 -23.67 7.21
N LEU A 104 -7.27 -24.01 6.15
CA LEU A 104 -6.64 -23.03 5.23
C LEU A 104 -7.70 -22.13 4.56
N THR A 105 -8.83 -22.71 4.17
CA THR A 105 -9.94 -21.95 3.55
C THR A 105 -10.57 -20.97 4.54
N ILE A 106 -10.81 -21.40 5.78
CA ILE A 106 -11.33 -20.51 6.85
C ILE A 106 -10.34 -19.37 7.11
N LEU A 107 -9.04 -19.66 7.18
CA LEU A 107 -8.00 -18.65 7.36
C LEU A 107 -7.99 -17.64 6.20
N LEU A 108 -8.11 -18.12 4.95
CA LEU A 108 -8.21 -17.25 3.78
C LEU A 108 -9.47 -16.36 3.82
N VAL A 109 -10.62 -16.91 4.21
CA VAL A 109 -11.86 -16.14 4.36
C VAL A 109 -11.72 -15.10 5.47
N ARG A 110 -11.15 -15.48 6.63
CA ARG A 110 -10.91 -14.57 7.75
C ARG A 110 -9.95 -13.46 7.36
N PHE A 111 -8.89 -13.81 6.65
CA PHE A 111 -7.95 -12.88 6.04
C PHE A 111 -8.72 -11.89 5.17
N LYS A 112 -9.46 -12.38 4.17
CA LYS A 112 -10.24 -11.52 3.26
C LYS A 112 -11.25 -10.63 3.98
N HIS A 113 -11.99 -11.16 4.95
CA HIS A 113 -12.97 -10.39 5.71
C HIS A 113 -12.29 -9.27 6.51
N ARG A 114 -11.15 -9.56 7.16
CA ARG A 114 -10.41 -8.56 7.94
C ARG A 114 -9.89 -7.39 7.10
N TYR A 115 -9.50 -7.64 5.85
CA TYR A 115 -9.00 -6.58 4.96
C TYR A 115 -10.13 -5.90 4.16
N SER A 116 -11.10 -6.66 3.63
CA SER A 116 -12.23 -6.11 2.85
C SER A 116 -13.16 -5.21 3.66
N THR A 117 -13.40 -5.53 4.94
CA THR A 117 -14.19 -4.66 5.83
C THR A 117 -13.40 -3.41 6.28
N ARG A 118 -12.06 -3.42 6.20
CA ARG A 118 -11.24 -2.25 6.52
C ARG A 118 -11.04 -1.30 5.34
N GLU A 119 -10.96 -1.82 4.11
CA GLU A 119 -10.93 -1.00 2.89
C GLU A 119 -12.21 -0.17 2.71
N SER A 120 -13.35 -0.67 3.19
CA SER A 120 -14.67 -0.03 3.01
C SER A 120 -15.07 0.93 4.13
N HIS A 121 -14.68 0.67 5.38
CA HIS A 121 -15.09 1.52 6.53
C HIS A 121 -14.03 2.49 7.04
N VAL A 122 -12.73 2.34 6.69
CA VAL A 122 -11.66 3.23 7.18
C VAL A 122 -11.33 4.35 6.20
N ALA A 123 -11.79 4.26 4.95
CA ALA A 123 -11.22 5.03 3.85
C ALA A 123 -11.82 6.43 3.62
N ARG A 124 -12.68 6.98 4.50
CA ARG A 124 -13.26 8.31 4.23
C ARG A 124 -13.55 9.23 5.41
N ASP A 125 -14.09 8.73 6.52
CA ASP A 125 -14.69 9.64 7.52
C ASP A 125 -14.03 9.68 8.91
N ASP A 126 -13.47 8.57 9.40
CA ASP A 126 -13.02 8.47 10.81
C ASP A 126 -11.53 8.79 11.04
N THR A 127 -10.71 8.76 10.00
CA THR A 127 -9.24 8.96 10.12
C THR A 127 -8.83 10.41 9.91
N LEU A 128 -9.47 11.11 8.99
CA LEU A 128 -9.30 12.54 8.78
C LEU A 128 -10.13 13.29 9.83
N ALA A 129 -9.47 13.85 10.85
CA ALA A 129 -10.13 14.71 11.83
C ALA A 129 -9.85 16.21 11.55
N GLY A 130 -10.74 17.08 12.02
CA GLY A 130 -10.47 18.52 12.12
C GLY A 130 -10.27 19.25 10.77
N SER A 131 -9.31 20.18 10.76
CA SER A 131 -9.00 21.08 9.62
C SER A 131 -8.57 20.33 8.36
N LEU A 132 -7.85 19.21 8.51
CA LEU A 132 -7.37 18.39 7.39
C LEU A 132 -8.54 17.78 6.61
N LYS A 133 -9.57 17.30 7.31
CA LYS A 133 -10.79 16.77 6.67
C LYS A 133 -11.47 17.84 5.81
N THR A 134 -11.70 19.01 6.40
CA THR A 134 -12.32 20.15 5.71
C THR A 134 -11.53 20.54 4.46
N TYR A 135 -10.20 20.57 4.57
CA TYR A 135 -9.32 20.89 3.44
C TYR A 135 -9.40 19.85 2.31
N VAL A 136 -9.27 18.56 2.64
CA VAL A 136 -9.33 17.46 1.67
C VAL A 136 -10.69 17.39 0.98
N GLU A 137 -11.78 17.63 1.72
CA GLU A 137 -13.14 17.69 1.17
C GLU A 137 -13.35 18.91 0.26
N ARG A 138 -12.82 20.07 0.64
CA ARG A 138 -12.90 21.30 -0.18
C ARG A 138 -12.18 21.13 -1.52
N THR A 139 -10.97 20.58 -1.47
CA THR A 139 -10.13 20.40 -2.67
C THR A 139 -10.56 19.20 -3.52
N ARG A 140 -11.34 18.27 -2.97
CA ARG A 140 -11.89 17.12 -3.70
C ARG A 140 -12.54 17.52 -5.02
N GLY A 141 -13.44 18.52 -5.00
CA GLY A 141 -14.17 18.97 -6.18
C GLY A 141 -13.23 19.45 -7.29
N MET A 142 -12.17 20.15 -6.90
CA MET A 142 -11.17 20.75 -7.78
C MET A 142 -10.15 19.71 -8.32
N LEU A 143 -10.03 18.56 -7.65
CA LEU A 143 -9.12 17.47 -8.00
C LEU A 143 -9.81 16.29 -8.69
N THR A 144 -11.12 16.38 -8.97
CA THR A 144 -11.94 15.30 -9.58
C THR A 144 -11.48 14.81 -10.95
N GLY A 145 -10.57 15.52 -11.62
CA GLY A 145 -9.97 15.14 -12.91
C GLY A 145 -8.52 14.65 -12.83
N THR A 146 -8.00 14.37 -11.63
CA THR A 146 -6.64 13.84 -11.47
C THR A 146 -6.54 12.43 -12.04
N LEU A 147 -5.55 12.20 -12.92
CA LEU A 147 -5.30 10.86 -13.45
C LEU A 147 -4.87 9.93 -12.29
N PRO A 148 -5.26 8.65 -12.32
CA PRO A 148 -4.80 7.64 -11.35
C PRO A 148 -3.28 7.70 -11.12
N ASP A 149 -2.51 7.72 -12.21
CA ASP A 149 -1.06 7.78 -12.20
C ASP A 149 -0.50 9.01 -11.45
N THR A 150 -1.21 10.14 -11.48
CA THR A 150 -0.81 11.35 -10.76
C THR A 150 -1.05 11.25 -9.27
N ALA A 151 -2.16 10.60 -8.86
CA ALA A 151 -2.44 10.37 -7.46
C ALA A 151 -1.42 9.41 -6.84
N ASP A 152 -1.06 8.35 -7.58
CA ASP A 152 -0.08 7.37 -7.13
C ASP A 152 1.32 8.01 -6.97
N LEU A 153 1.72 8.87 -7.92
CA LEU A 153 2.94 9.67 -7.79
C LEU A 153 2.90 10.65 -6.61
N ALA A 154 1.74 11.27 -6.34
CA ALA A 154 1.58 12.16 -5.21
C ALA A 154 1.73 11.40 -3.88
N THR A 155 1.20 10.16 -3.81
CA THR A 155 1.39 9.25 -2.67
C THR A 155 2.87 8.98 -2.44
N ASP A 156 3.59 8.51 -3.47
CA ASP A 156 5.00 8.14 -3.38
C ASP A 156 5.87 9.31 -2.90
N VAL A 157 5.70 10.49 -3.53
CA VAL A 157 6.45 11.70 -3.17
C VAL A 157 6.16 12.13 -1.74
N PHE A 158 4.89 12.14 -1.32
CA PHE A 158 4.51 12.56 0.03
C PHE A 158 5.09 11.64 1.11
N ILE A 159 5.01 10.32 0.90
CA ILE A 159 5.54 9.33 1.86
C ILE A 159 7.05 9.47 1.99
N LYS A 160 7.78 9.46 0.86
CA LYS A 160 9.25 9.61 0.86
C LYS A 160 9.69 10.89 1.54
N PHE A 161 8.98 11.99 1.31
CA PHE A 161 9.27 13.25 1.99
C PHE A 161 9.05 13.15 3.50
N ALA A 162 7.91 12.58 3.93
CA ALA A 162 7.57 12.42 5.34
C ALA A 162 8.53 11.48 6.10
N GLU A 163 9.08 10.48 5.41
CA GLU A 163 10.08 9.55 5.96
C GLU A 163 11.50 10.13 5.98
N GLY A 164 11.71 11.29 5.37
CA GLY A 164 13.02 11.97 5.29
C GLY A 164 13.89 11.49 4.12
N GLU A 165 13.35 10.73 3.18
CA GLU A 165 14.02 10.30 1.96
C GLU A 165 14.03 11.40 0.89
N TYR A 166 14.58 12.57 1.25
CA TYR A 166 14.47 13.79 0.44
C TYR A 166 15.06 13.65 -0.97
N ARG A 167 16.16 12.92 -1.13
CA ARG A 167 16.74 12.63 -2.45
C ARG A 167 15.76 11.93 -3.38
N GLU A 168 15.05 10.92 -2.88
CA GLU A 168 14.13 10.12 -3.67
C GLU A 168 12.83 10.88 -3.93
N ALA A 169 12.33 11.60 -2.92
CA ALA A 169 11.19 12.50 -3.07
C ALA A 169 11.46 13.56 -4.17
N ALA A 170 12.66 14.15 -4.18
CA ALA A 170 13.06 15.13 -5.19
C ALA A 170 13.09 14.52 -6.60
N LEU A 171 13.61 13.30 -6.76
CA LEU A 171 13.67 12.61 -8.03
C LEU A 171 12.28 12.23 -8.54
N SER A 172 11.43 11.66 -7.69
CA SER A 172 10.05 11.28 -8.02
C SER A 172 9.20 12.50 -8.40
N ALA A 173 9.41 13.64 -7.74
CA ALA A 173 8.66 14.86 -8.00
C ALA A 173 9.19 15.66 -9.22
N LYS A 174 10.40 15.35 -9.71
CA LYS A 174 11.05 16.13 -10.76
C LYS A 174 10.34 15.97 -12.10
N ALA A 175 10.02 17.11 -12.73
CA ALA A 175 9.43 17.19 -14.07
C ALA A 175 8.07 16.48 -14.22
N VAL A 176 7.33 16.28 -13.13
CA VAL A 176 5.95 15.79 -13.17
C VAL A 176 5.05 16.88 -13.73
N THR A 177 4.43 16.63 -14.88
CA THR A 177 3.42 17.51 -15.49
C THR A 177 2.05 16.90 -15.33
N THR A 178 1.12 17.65 -14.75
CA THR A 178 -0.26 17.20 -14.52
C THR A 178 -1.24 18.11 -15.26
N ASN A 179 -2.49 17.67 -15.41
CA ASN A 179 -3.55 18.49 -16.00
C ASN A 179 -3.96 19.68 -15.12
N ASN A 180 -3.46 19.75 -13.88
CA ASN A 180 -3.70 20.84 -12.94
C ASN A 180 -2.40 21.65 -12.73
N ALA A 181 -2.42 22.93 -13.06
CA ALA A 181 -1.25 23.80 -12.95
C ALA A 181 -0.78 23.96 -11.49
N ALA A 182 -1.71 24.01 -10.52
CA ALA A 182 -1.40 24.12 -9.10
C ALA A 182 -0.72 22.83 -8.59
N LEU A 183 -1.19 21.66 -9.03
CA LEU A 183 -0.60 20.38 -8.64
C LEU A 183 0.80 20.20 -9.25
N THR A 184 0.98 20.58 -10.52
CA THR A 184 2.30 20.61 -11.18
C THR A 184 3.27 21.52 -10.42
N ARG A 185 2.79 22.68 -9.95
CA ARG A 185 3.59 23.56 -9.11
C ARG A 185 3.94 22.95 -7.76
N ALA A 186 3.00 22.29 -7.10
CA ALA A 186 3.27 21.59 -5.84
C ALA A 186 4.37 20.53 -5.98
N PHE A 187 4.34 19.72 -7.04
CA PHE A 187 5.44 18.79 -7.34
C PHE A 187 6.78 19.52 -7.54
N SER A 188 6.79 20.62 -8.29
CA SER A 188 8.04 21.38 -8.51
C SER A 188 8.60 22.01 -7.22
N ILE A 189 7.74 22.53 -6.35
CA ILE A 189 8.12 23.12 -5.05
C ILE A 189 8.70 22.04 -4.15
N VAL A 190 8.03 20.90 -4.02
CA VAL A 190 8.54 19.77 -3.22
C VAL A 190 9.84 19.24 -3.78
N ALA A 191 10.00 19.16 -5.11
CA ALA A 191 11.24 18.73 -5.74
C ALA A 191 12.42 19.66 -5.42
N GLU A 192 12.21 20.97 -5.55
CA GLU A 192 13.23 21.99 -5.25
C GLU A 192 13.62 21.94 -3.78
N GLN A 193 12.63 21.95 -2.88
CA GLN A 193 12.89 21.99 -1.45
C GLN A 193 13.46 20.69 -0.89
N ALA A 194 13.00 19.53 -1.38
CA ALA A 194 13.61 18.24 -1.02
C ALA A 194 15.07 18.17 -1.48
N THR A 195 15.42 18.76 -2.63
CA THR A 195 16.83 18.84 -3.08
C THR A 195 17.67 19.70 -2.12
N LEU A 196 17.13 20.83 -1.65
CA LEU A 196 17.80 21.69 -0.67
C LEU A 196 18.03 20.97 0.66
N LEU A 197 17.03 20.23 1.15
CA LEU A 197 17.12 19.46 2.39
C LEU A 197 18.14 18.31 2.28
N ASP A 198 18.12 17.55 1.18
CA ASP A 198 19.07 16.46 0.94
C ASP A 198 20.52 16.96 0.93
N GLN A 199 20.76 18.09 0.28
CA GLN A 199 22.09 18.68 0.15
C GLN A 199 22.47 19.57 1.34
N SER A 200 21.58 19.72 2.32
CA SER A 200 21.74 20.63 3.47
C SER A 200 22.12 22.06 3.05
N LEU A 201 21.55 22.53 1.93
CA LEU A 201 21.85 23.84 1.37
C LEU A 201 21.09 24.95 2.12
N PRO A 202 21.66 26.16 2.19
CA PRO A 202 20.94 27.31 2.72
C PRO A 202 19.76 27.66 1.80
N ARG A 203 18.72 28.27 2.41
CA ARG A 203 17.53 28.74 1.70
C ARG A 203 17.92 29.68 0.55
N PRO A 204 17.40 29.47 -0.67
CA PRO A 204 17.71 30.33 -1.80
C PRO A 204 16.98 31.67 -1.68
N SER A 205 17.57 32.72 -2.26
CA SER A 205 16.96 34.06 -2.35
C SER A 205 15.73 34.11 -3.25
N THR A 206 15.49 33.07 -4.04
CA THR A 206 14.34 32.94 -4.94
C THR A 206 13.95 31.47 -4.92
N TYR A 207 12.67 31.20 -4.68
CA TYR A 207 12.10 29.86 -4.59
C TYR A 207 10.78 29.81 -5.34
N GLY A 208 10.37 28.61 -5.78
CA GLY A 208 9.05 28.41 -6.37
C GLY A 208 7.93 28.74 -5.39
N THR A 209 6.98 29.58 -5.82
CA THR A 209 5.76 29.90 -5.05
C THR A 209 4.50 29.58 -5.87
N PHE A 210 3.40 29.40 -5.15
CA PHE A 210 2.08 29.37 -5.79
C PHE A 210 1.74 30.74 -6.39
N LEU A 211 0.94 30.73 -7.46
CA LEU A 211 0.44 31.96 -8.07
C LEU A 211 -0.85 32.43 -7.39
N PRO A 212 -1.22 33.71 -7.54
CA PRO A 212 -2.47 34.24 -6.97
C PRO A 212 -3.72 33.47 -7.43
N GLY A 213 -3.70 32.88 -8.62
CA GLY A 213 -4.80 32.04 -9.13
C GLY A 213 -4.87 30.64 -8.51
N ASP A 214 -3.88 30.23 -7.72
CA ASP A 214 -3.86 28.93 -7.02
C ASP A 214 -4.40 29.03 -5.58
N SER A 215 -4.87 30.22 -5.14
CA SER A 215 -5.32 30.49 -3.76
C SER A 215 -6.36 29.49 -3.25
N ASP A 216 -7.25 29.03 -4.14
CA ASP A 216 -8.33 28.11 -3.80
C ASP A 216 -7.82 26.70 -3.42
N PHE A 217 -6.60 26.37 -3.83
CA PHE A 217 -5.93 25.10 -3.53
C PHE A 217 -5.10 25.12 -2.24
N LEU A 218 -4.83 26.30 -1.68
CA LEU A 218 -3.97 26.44 -0.50
C LEU A 218 -4.73 26.08 0.79
N ALA A 219 -4.09 25.29 1.65
CA ALA A 219 -4.63 24.94 2.97
C ALA A 219 -4.44 26.12 3.94
N ILE A 220 -3.23 26.67 3.97
CA ILE A 220 -2.80 27.77 4.83
C ILE A 220 -2.69 29.02 3.96
N SER A 221 -3.42 30.07 4.33
CA SER A 221 -3.36 31.34 3.61
C SER A 221 -2.15 32.14 4.12
N PRO A 222 -1.16 32.45 3.26
CA PRO A 222 -0.01 33.22 3.70
C PRO A 222 -0.46 34.61 4.19
N PRO A 223 0.00 35.07 5.37
CA PRO A 223 -0.30 36.42 5.83
C PRO A 223 0.24 37.46 4.85
N PRO A 224 -0.48 38.56 4.58
CA PRO A 224 -0.05 39.59 3.63
C PRO A 224 1.27 40.28 4.04
N ASP A 225 1.61 40.24 5.32
CA ASP A 225 2.81 40.87 5.91
C ASP A 225 3.80 39.84 6.49
N ALA A 226 3.71 38.56 6.11
CA ALA A 226 4.63 37.54 6.61
C ALA A 226 6.07 37.83 6.18
N ALA A 227 7.02 37.71 7.12
CA ALA A 227 8.43 37.68 6.78
C ALA A 227 8.70 36.58 5.74
N ASP A 228 9.60 36.84 4.78
CA ASP A 228 9.94 35.90 3.70
C ASP A 228 10.23 34.48 4.21
N ASP A 229 10.72 34.37 5.45
CA ASP A 229 11.03 33.10 6.08
C ASP A 229 9.80 32.23 6.37
N ASN A 230 8.74 32.81 6.92
CA ASN A 230 7.49 32.09 7.17
C ASN A 230 6.81 31.71 5.85
N ASN A 231 6.93 32.55 4.83
CA ASN A 231 6.31 32.29 3.54
C ASN A 231 6.94 31.10 2.82
N PHE A 232 8.24 30.87 2.98
CA PHE A 232 8.93 29.71 2.42
C PHE A 232 8.41 28.39 3.00
N ASP A 233 8.29 28.32 4.33
CA ASP A 233 7.83 27.12 5.04
C ASP A 233 6.34 26.86 4.77
N ILE A 234 5.50 27.90 4.81
CA ILE A 234 4.06 27.82 4.45
C ILE A 234 3.88 27.36 3.00
N THR A 235 4.76 27.76 2.08
CA THR A 235 4.70 27.33 0.68
C THR A 235 4.97 25.83 0.54
N LEU A 236 5.93 25.29 1.32
CA LEU A 236 6.19 23.86 1.36
C LEU A 236 5.01 23.09 1.95
N ASP A 237 4.52 23.53 3.09
CA ASP A 237 3.42 22.87 3.80
C ASP A 237 2.18 22.80 2.92
N ASN A 238 1.86 23.89 2.23
CA ASN A 238 0.78 23.92 1.24
C ASN A 238 1.02 22.96 0.06
N ALA A 239 2.26 22.86 -0.44
CA ALA A 239 2.58 21.93 -1.51
C ALA A 239 2.42 20.47 -1.06
N LEU A 240 2.92 20.12 0.13
CA LEU A 240 2.78 18.79 0.72
C LEU A 240 1.32 18.44 1.01
N LEU A 241 0.54 19.38 1.56
CA LEU A 241 -0.89 19.19 1.82
C LEU A 241 -1.68 19.02 0.52
N LEU A 242 -1.33 19.75 -0.55
CA LEU A 242 -1.97 19.58 -1.85
C LEU A 242 -1.66 18.21 -2.47
N LEU A 243 -0.41 17.73 -2.37
CA LEU A 243 -0.04 16.38 -2.79
C LEU A 243 -0.80 15.31 -1.97
N PHE A 244 -0.86 15.48 -0.65
CA PHE A 244 -1.63 14.60 0.22
C PHE A 244 -3.11 14.57 -0.16
N SER A 245 -3.72 15.72 -0.43
CA SER A 245 -5.12 15.80 -0.86
C SER A 245 -5.35 15.13 -2.22
N ALA A 246 -4.42 15.29 -3.18
CA ALA A 246 -4.48 14.62 -4.47
C ALA A 246 -4.37 13.09 -4.31
N ALA A 247 -3.43 12.61 -3.50
CA ALA A 247 -3.27 11.20 -3.16
C ALA A 247 -4.52 10.63 -2.46
N TRP A 248 -5.07 11.36 -1.49
CA TRP A 248 -6.25 10.93 -0.74
C TRP A 248 -7.52 10.88 -1.59
N ASN A 249 -7.71 11.88 -2.46
CA ASN A 249 -8.86 11.94 -3.37
C ASN A 249 -8.72 11.01 -4.59
N GLY A 250 -7.53 10.45 -4.83
CA GLY A 250 -7.24 9.45 -5.85
C GLY A 250 -7.97 8.11 -5.68
N PRO A 251 -7.71 7.15 -6.58
CA PRO A 251 -8.42 5.88 -6.69
C PRO A 251 -8.02 4.86 -5.61
N GLY A 252 -8.17 5.22 -4.33
CA GLY A 252 -8.41 4.35 -3.17
C GLY A 252 -7.34 3.36 -2.73
N LYS A 253 -6.56 2.77 -3.65
CA LYS A 253 -5.53 1.75 -3.39
C LYS A 253 -4.45 2.25 -2.46
N ASP A 254 -4.10 3.52 -2.60
CA ASP A 254 -2.94 4.11 -1.94
C ASP A 254 -3.21 4.64 -0.54
N ARG A 255 -4.47 4.68 -0.12
CA ARG A 255 -4.88 5.22 1.18
C ARG A 255 -4.35 4.40 2.36
N VAL A 256 -4.08 3.11 2.14
CA VAL A 256 -3.48 2.25 3.17
C VAL A 256 -2.05 2.71 3.49
N TYR A 257 -1.31 3.16 2.48
CA TYR A 257 0.07 3.65 2.62
C TYR A 257 0.15 5.05 3.22
N LEU A 258 -0.93 5.84 3.15
CA LEU A 258 -1.00 7.17 3.78
C LEU A 258 -1.28 7.13 5.28
N GLN A 259 -1.77 6.02 5.84
CA GLN A 259 -2.11 5.95 7.28
C GLN A 259 -0.92 6.16 8.22
N PRO A 260 0.26 5.54 8.00
CA PRO A 260 1.43 5.73 8.86
C PRO A 260 1.90 7.20 8.90
N VAL A 261 1.79 7.90 7.78
CA VAL A 261 2.24 9.30 7.62
C VAL A 261 1.13 10.33 7.87
N LEU A 262 -0.07 9.90 8.26
CA LEU A 262 -1.21 10.81 8.51
C LEU A 262 -0.91 11.82 9.63
N SER A 263 -0.16 11.40 10.65
CA SER A 263 0.26 12.28 11.74
C SER A 263 1.16 13.43 11.28
N PHE A 264 1.93 13.23 10.21
CA PHE A 264 2.73 14.28 9.57
C PHE A 264 1.82 15.30 8.88
N ALA A 265 0.84 14.84 8.09
CA ALA A 265 -0.14 15.73 7.45
C ALA A 265 -0.93 16.58 8.47
N HIS A 266 -1.30 16.01 9.62
CA HIS A 266 -1.94 16.76 10.70
C HIS A 266 -1.04 17.85 11.27
N ARG A 267 0.25 17.56 11.49
CA ARG A 267 1.19 18.57 11.99
C ARG A 267 1.38 19.72 11.01
N LEU A 268 1.41 19.45 9.71
CA LEU A 268 1.55 20.48 8.68
C LEU A 268 0.39 21.48 8.65
N ILE A 269 -0.82 21.06 9.03
CA ILE A 269 -2.00 21.96 9.04
C ILE A 269 -2.28 22.55 10.42
N GLU A 270 -1.69 22.01 11.48
CA GLU A 270 -1.78 22.52 12.85
C GLU A 270 -0.58 23.41 13.24
N SER A 271 0.44 23.52 12.39
CA SER A 271 1.63 24.38 12.60
C SER A 271 1.37 25.88 12.41
N ASP A 272 0.10 26.29 12.27
CA ASP A 272 -0.37 27.68 12.20
C ASP A 272 -0.59 28.31 13.59
#